data_AF-A0A1W9RNT9-F1
#
_entry.id   AF-A0A1W9RNT9-F1
#
_cell.length_a   1.000
_cell.length_b   1.000
_cell.length_c   1.000
_cell.angle_alpha   90.00
_cell.angle_beta   90.00
_cell.angle_gamma   90.00
#
_symmetry.space_group_name_H-M   'P 1'
#
loop_
_entity.id
_entity.type
_entity.pdbx_description
1 polymer ?
#
loop_
_entity_poly.entity_id
_entity_poly.type
_entity_poly.pdbx_seq_one_letter_code
_entity_poly.pdbx_strand_id
1 'polypeptide(L)'
;MVIKRIIEEIKRNREFLITAHMNLEGDALGSELATYLLLRKLHKKVVICNNDVTPKIYSFLPSVEVIKNELEDDSFDVALVLDCSDSSRTGYNLMLALLLRWFTSSVVG
;
A
#
# COMPACT_ATOMS: atom_id res chain seq x y z
N MET A 1 -1.73 13.94 -17.23
CA MET A 1 -0.63 14.67 -16.54
C MET A 1 -0.25 14.01 -15.21
N VAL A 2 -1.22 13.54 -14.41
CA VAL A 2 -0.96 12.78 -13.16
C VAL A 2 -0.63 11.30 -13.42
N ILE A 3 -1.41 10.62 -14.29
CA ILE A 3 -1.20 9.20 -14.61
C ILE A 3 0.22 8.90 -15.11
N LYS A 4 0.80 9.80 -15.94
CA LYS A 4 2.18 9.64 -16.43
C LYS A 4 3.21 9.63 -15.29
N ARG A 5 3.05 10.52 -14.31
CA ARG A 5 3.93 10.58 -13.13
C ARG A 5 3.82 9.30 -12.29
N ILE A 6 2.60 8.80 -12.07
CA ILE A 6 2.39 7.52 -11.36
C ILE A 6 3.10 6.38 -12.10
N ILE A 7 2.96 6.32 -13.43
CA ILE A 7 3.65 5.30 -14.25
C ILE A 7 5.17 5.44 -14.12
N GLU A 8 5.72 6.65 -14.12
CA GLU A 8 7.15 6.90 -13.95
C GLU A 8 7.66 6.46 -12.57
N GLU A 9 6.92 6.77 -11.49
CA GLU A 9 7.24 6.31 -10.14
C GLU A 9 7.18 4.77 -10.05
N ILE A 10 6.17 4.14 -10.63
CA ILE A 10 6.09 2.68 -10.68
C ILE A 10 7.28 2.08 -11.43
N LYS A 11 7.70 2.69 -12.55
CA LYS A 11 8.83 2.20 -13.33
C LYS A 11 10.15 2.33 -12.57
N ARG A 12 10.41 3.48 -11.94
CA ARG A 12 11.69 3.81 -11.28
C ARG A 12 11.94 3.01 -10.00
N ASN A 13 10.90 2.78 -9.19
CA ASN A 13 11.02 2.18 -7.87
C ASN A 13 10.84 0.66 -7.89
N ARG A 14 11.29 -0.06 -6.86
CA ARG A 14 11.31 -1.54 -6.82
C ARG A 14 10.47 -2.12 -5.70
N GLU A 15 10.40 -1.46 -4.55
CA GLU A 15 9.77 -1.96 -3.33
C GLU A 15 8.56 -1.08 -2.96
N PHE A 16 7.39 -1.68 -2.91
CA PHE A 16 6.11 -0.97 -2.74
C PHE A 16 5.37 -1.48 -1.51
N LEU A 17 4.86 -0.53 -0.73
CA LEU A 17 3.82 -0.77 0.26
C LEU A 17 2.47 -0.36 -0.31
N ILE A 18 1.45 -1.19 -0.13
CA ILE A 18 0.06 -0.90 -0.42
C ILE A 18 -0.72 -0.90 0.89
N THR A 19 -1.59 0.07 1.06
CA THR A 19 -2.52 0.15 2.19
C THR A 19 -3.82 0.85 1.80
N ALA A 20 -4.85 0.69 2.61
CA ALA A 20 -6.14 1.36 2.46
C ALA A 20 -6.66 1.93 3.79
N HIS A 21 -7.88 2.49 3.77
CA HIS A 21 -8.52 3.02 4.97
C HIS A 21 -8.96 1.93 5.96
N MET A 22 -9.22 2.32 7.21
CA MET A 22 -9.91 1.48 8.20
C MET A 22 -11.34 1.14 7.77
N ASN A 23 -11.88 0.04 8.29
CA ASN A 23 -13.15 -0.59 7.90
C ASN A 23 -13.13 -1.06 6.44
N LEU A 24 -12.25 -2.02 6.15
CA LEU A 24 -12.03 -2.54 4.80
C LEU A 24 -13.32 -3.06 4.17
N GLU A 25 -13.60 -2.56 2.97
CA GLU A 25 -14.71 -3.00 2.13
C GLU A 25 -14.20 -3.55 0.80
N GLY A 26 -15.13 -4.04 -0.02
CA GLY A 26 -14.79 -4.72 -1.27
C GLY A 26 -14.00 -3.86 -2.26
N ASP A 27 -14.24 -2.54 -2.27
CA ASP A 27 -13.54 -1.63 -3.19
C ASP A 27 -12.08 -1.41 -2.78
N ALA A 28 -11.83 -1.11 -1.50
CA ALA A 28 -10.50 -1.07 -0.92
C ALA A 28 -9.71 -2.36 -1.22
N LEU A 29 -10.25 -3.52 -0.81
CA LEU A 29 -9.57 -4.80 -0.98
C LEU A 29 -9.35 -5.16 -2.46
N GLY A 30 -10.33 -4.90 -3.31
CA GLY A 30 -10.22 -5.11 -4.75
C GLY A 30 -9.13 -4.25 -5.38
N SER A 31 -9.07 -2.98 -5.01
CA SER A 31 -8.07 -2.02 -5.49
C SER A 31 -6.66 -2.42 -5.06
N GLU A 32 -6.48 -2.85 -3.81
CA GLU A 32 -5.21 -3.33 -3.28
C GLU A 32 -4.72 -4.57 -4.00
N LEU A 33 -5.57 -5.59 -4.12
CA LEU A 33 -5.23 -6.85 -4.77
C LEU A 33 -4.95 -6.67 -6.26
N ALA A 34 -5.75 -5.85 -6.96
CA ALA A 34 -5.51 -5.53 -8.36
C ALA A 34 -4.15 -4.84 -8.56
N THR A 35 -3.82 -3.86 -7.71
CA THR A 35 -2.56 -3.13 -7.75
C THR A 35 -1.38 -4.03 -7.40
N TYR A 36 -1.52 -4.88 -6.38
CA TYR A 36 -0.55 -5.90 -6.01
C TYR A 36 -0.23 -6.82 -7.20
N LEU A 37 -1.25 -7.42 -7.81
CA LEU A 37 -1.08 -8.33 -8.93
C LEU A 37 -0.43 -7.65 -10.14
N LEU A 38 -0.79 -6.39 -10.42
CA LEU A 38 -0.16 -5.58 -11.46
C LEU A 38 1.34 -5.37 -11.20
N LEU A 39 1.70 -4.90 -10.00
CA LEU A 39 3.09 -4.63 -9.64
C LEU A 39 3.92 -5.92 -9.59
N ARG A 40 3.34 -7.04 -9.14
CA ARG A 40 3.98 -8.36 -9.21
C ARG A 40 4.23 -8.81 -10.65
N LYS A 41 3.28 -8.59 -11.57
CA LYS A 41 3.49 -8.84 -13.02
C LYS A 41 4.59 -7.97 -13.62
N LEU A 42 4.85 -6.79 -13.04
CA LEU A 42 5.97 -5.92 -13.40
C LEU A 42 7.27 -6.24 -12.64
N HIS A 43 7.34 -7.41 -11.99
CA HIS A 43 8.49 -7.89 -11.22
C HIS A 43 8.92 -6.96 -10.07
N LYS A 44 7.98 -6.23 -9.47
CA LYS A 44 8.22 -5.41 -8.27
C LYS A 44 8.07 -6.24 -7.00
N LYS A 45 8.74 -5.83 -5.91
CA LYS A 45 8.46 -6.34 -4.56
C LYS A 45 7.32 -5.52 -3.99
N VAL A 46 6.32 -6.20 -3.44
CA VAL A 46 5.07 -5.56 -3.01
C VAL A 46 4.59 -6.22 -1.73
N VAL A 47 4.22 -5.40 -0.75
CA VAL A 47 3.56 -5.80 0.49
C VAL A 47 2.24 -5.07 0.57
N ILE A 48 1.17 -5.78 0.94
CA ILE A 48 -0.09 -5.16 1.36
C ILE A 48 -0.15 -5.25 2.87
N CYS A 49 -0.33 -4.12 3.55
CA CYS A 49 -0.49 -4.08 4.99
C CYS A 49 -1.62 -3.13 5.39
N ASN A 50 -2.57 -3.65 6.17
CA ASN A 50 -3.71 -2.89 6.65
C ASN A 50 -3.83 -2.96 8.16
N ASN A 51 -4.31 -1.87 8.76
CA ASN A 51 -4.55 -1.82 10.20
C ASN A 51 -5.62 -2.83 10.63
N ASP A 52 -6.68 -2.98 9.84
CA ASP A 52 -7.80 -3.83 10.18
C ASP A 52 -7.69 -5.21 9.53
N VAL A 53 -8.15 -6.22 10.24
CA VAL A 53 -8.21 -7.60 9.73
C VAL A 53 -9.18 -7.65 8.55
N THR A 54 -8.77 -8.32 7.47
CA THR A 54 -9.63 -8.52 6.31
C THR A 54 -10.91 -9.28 6.69
N PRO A 55 -12.10 -8.72 6.44
CA PRO A 55 -13.36 -9.39 6.77
C PRO A 55 -13.51 -10.72 6.02
N LYS A 56 -13.92 -11.78 6.74
CA LYS A 56 -14.07 -13.16 6.18
C LYS A 56 -15.00 -13.26 4.97
N ILE A 57 -15.95 -12.33 4.84
CA ILE A 57 -16.85 -12.28 3.67
C ILE A 57 -16.07 -12.08 2.36
N TYR A 58 -14.87 -11.50 2.42
CA TYR A 58 -13.99 -11.28 1.28
C TYR A 58 -12.94 -12.38 1.09
N SER A 59 -12.99 -13.48 1.85
CA SER A 59 -12.04 -14.60 1.70
C SER A 59 -12.12 -15.31 0.33
N PHE A 60 -13.13 -15.01 -0.48
CA PHE A 60 -13.22 -15.49 -1.86
C PHE A 60 -12.35 -14.70 -2.85
N LEU A 61 -11.82 -13.53 -2.46
CA LEU A 61 -11.00 -12.72 -3.35
C LEU A 61 -9.66 -13.42 -3.64
N PRO A 62 -9.19 -13.40 -4.89
CA PRO A 62 -7.94 -14.03 -5.26
C PRO A 62 -6.77 -13.34 -4.55
N SER A 63 -5.87 -14.14 -3.97
CA SER A 63 -4.68 -13.64 -3.27
C SER A 63 -4.96 -12.82 -2.01
N VAL A 64 -6.16 -12.92 -1.43
CA VAL A 64 -6.50 -12.21 -0.17
C VAL A 64 -5.58 -12.57 1.00
N GLU A 65 -5.01 -13.78 0.98
CA GLU A 65 -4.07 -14.28 1.98
C GLU A 65 -2.73 -13.53 2.03
N VAL A 66 -2.42 -12.70 1.03
CA VAL A 66 -1.18 -11.91 1.01
C VAL A 66 -1.29 -10.63 1.85
N ILE A 67 -2.51 -10.25 2.27
CA ILE A 67 -2.75 -9.07 3.08
C ILE A 67 -2.26 -9.35 4.49
N LYS A 68 -1.34 -8.51 4.97
CA LYS A 68 -0.80 -8.57 6.32
C LYS A 68 -1.46 -7.52 7.21
N ASN A 69 -1.41 -7.75 8.51
CA ASN A 69 -1.81 -6.77 9.53
C ASN A 69 -0.63 -6.18 10.31
N GLU A 70 0.57 -6.69 10.07
CA GLU A 70 1.80 -6.24 10.68
C GLU A 70 2.90 -6.15 9.62
N LEU A 71 3.72 -5.09 9.70
CA LEU A 71 4.90 -4.93 8.87
C LEU A 71 6.09 -5.62 9.55
N GLU A 72 6.73 -6.52 8.82
CA GLU A 72 7.99 -7.16 9.24
C GLU A 72 9.22 -6.42 8.69
N ASP A 73 9.02 -5.60 7.65
CA ASP A 73 10.05 -4.82 6.98
C ASP A 73 9.57 -3.37 6.89
N ASP A 74 10.46 -2.45 7.25
CA ASP A 74 10.19 -1.01 7.24
C ASP A 74 10.72 -0.35 5.95
N SER A 75 11.23 -1.16 5.01
CA SER A 75 11.94 -0.74 3.82
C SER A 75 11.07 -0.72 2.54
N PHE A 76 10.60 0.46 2.10
CA PHE A 76 9.88 0.65 0.84
C PHE A 76 10.30 1.94 0.15
N ASP A 77 10.37 1.89 -1.18
CA ASP A 77 10.64 3.06 -2.01
C ASP A 77 9.39 3.94 -2.15
N VAL A 78 8.21 3.30 -2.23
CA VAL A 78 6.93 3.96 -2.49
C VAL A 78 5.83 3.33 -1.65
N ALA A 79 4.98 4.18 -1.08
CA ALA A 79 3.71 3.77 -0.51
C ALA A 79 2.54 4.22 -1.38
N LEU A 80 1.62 3.30 -1.65
CA LEU A 80 0.38 3.51 -2.36
C LEU A 80 -0.77 3.40 -1.36
N VAL A 81 -1.39 4.54 -1.05
CA VAL A 81 -2.58 4.61 -0.23
C VAL A 81 -3.79 4.62 -1.16
N LEU A 82 -4.57 3.54 -1.13
CA LEU A 82 -5.72 3.34 -2.01
C LEU A 82 -7.01 3.57 -1.24
N ASP A 83 -8.05 3.95 -1.99
CA ASP A 83 -9.41 4.14 -1.48
C ASP A 83 -9.45 4.94 -0.16
N CYS A 84 -8.76 6.08 -0.11
CA CYS A 84 -8.71 6.91 1.08
C CYS A 84 -9.04 8.36 0.73
N SER A 85 -10.29 8.73 0.94
CA SER A 85 -10.80 10.09 0.70
C SER A 85 -10.46 11.07 1.81
N ASP A 86 -10.13 10.58 3.02
CA ASP A 86 -9.73 11.40 4.16
C ASP A 86 -8.56 10.75 4.91
N SER A 87 -7.45 11.49 5.02
CA SER A 87 -6.25 11.11 5.79
C SER A 87 -6.51 10.76 7.26
N SER A 88 -7.66 11.16 7.84
CA SER A 88 -8.07 10.75 9.19
C SER A 88 -8.43 9.25 9.29
N ARG A 89 -8.69 8.60 8.14
CA ARG A 89 -9.13 7.20 8.05
C ARG A 89 -8.02 6.18 7.75
N THR A 90 -6.79 6.61 7.47
CA THR A 90 -5.67 5.70 7.13
C THR A 90 -5.10 4.92 8.32
N GLY A 91 -5.53 5.20 9.55
CA GLY A 91 -4.94 4.63 10.75
C GLY A 91 -3.56 5.23 11.01
N TYR A 92 -3.41 5.94 12.12
CA TYR A 92 -2.24 6.78 12.42
C TYR A 92 -0.89 6.03 12.44
N ASN A 93 -0.86 4.71 12.54
CA ASN A 93 0.38 3.94 12.67
C ASN A 93 1.17 3.81 11.35
N LEU A 94 0.51 3.60 10.21
CA LEU A 94 1.22 3.34 8.95
C LEU A 94 1.70 4.63 8.28
N MET A 95 0.89 5.69 8.36
CA MET A 95 1.22 6.99 7.78
C MET A 95 2.41 7.67 8.51
N LEU A 96 2.49 7.55 9.84
CA LEU A 96 3.63 8.07 10.61
C LEU A 96 4.94 7.35 10.27
N ALA A 97 4.93 6.03 10.10
CA ALA A 97 6.13 5.27 9.70
C ALA A 97 6.66 5.70 8.32
N LEU A 98 5.75 5.95 7.36
CA LEU A 98 6.10 6.43 6.02
C LEU A 98 6.61 7.89 6.02
N LEU A 99 5.99 8.76 6.82
CA LEU A 99 6.38 10.18 6.93
C LEU A 99 7.74 10.37 7.61
N LEU A 100 8.02 9.60 8.68
CA LEU A 100 9.31 9.68 9.38
C LEU A 100 10.48 9.34 8.45
N ARG A 101 10.28 8.43 7.50
CA ARG A 101 11.34 8.02 6.56
C ARG A 101 11.53 8.99 5.39
N TRP A 102 10.48 9.68 4.94
CA TRP A 102 10.63 10.78 3.99
C TRP A 102 11.46 11.93 4.60
N PHE A 103 11.30 12.18 5.90
CA PHE A 103 12.13 13.12 6.65
C PHE A 103 13.59 12.66 6.74
N THR A 104 13.88 11.38 7.04
CA THR A 104 15.28 10.91 7.11
C THR A 104 15.98 10.93 5.75
N SER A 105 15.27 10.63 4.66
CA SER A 105 15.84 10.64 3.30
C SER A 105 15.99 12.05 2.72
N SER A 106 15.31 13.06 3.28
CA SER A 106 15.38 14.46 2.83
C SER A 106 16.32 15.34 3.66
N VAL A 107 16.85 14.83 4.77
CA VAL A 107 17.80 15.54 5.66
C VAL A 107 19.25 15.03 5.51
N VAL A 108 19.45 13.96 4.73
CA VAL A 108 20.79 13.49 4.33
C VAL A 108 20.87 13.51 2.80
N GLY A 109 20.99 14.72 2.25
CA GLY A 109 21.18 14.99 0.82
C GLY A 109 21.74 16.38 0.62
#